data_AF-A0A4Q1C6E5-F1
#
_entry.id   AF-A0A4Q1C6E5-F1
#
_cell.length_a   1.000
_cell.length_b   1.000
_cell.length_c   1.000
_cell.angle_alpha   90.00
_cell.angle_beta   90.00
_cell.angle_gamma   90.00
#
_symmetry.space_group_name_H-M   'P 1'
#
loop_
_entity.id
_entity.type
_entity.pdbx_description
1 polymer ?
#
loop_
_entity_poly.entity_id
_entity_poly.type
_entity_poly.pdbx_seq_one_letter_code
_entity_poly.pdbx_strand_id
1 'polypeptide(L)'
;MPVIKIHLEHAENDAVLRLAELLQVQPEDVAFAALNRLMLVAQDRNVQNDVVLTHRWRKDNLPLWADSAGSVHNYEGMSPVEPAKSKYSV
;
A
#
# COMPACT_ATOMS: atom_id res chain seq x y z
N MET A 1 21.11 -11.75 -9.60
CA MET A 1 19.72 -12.04 -9.19
C MET A 1 18.91 -10.78 -9.41
N PRO A 2 17.72 -10.84 -10.03
CA PRO A 2 16.87 -9.67 -10.16
C PRO A 2 16.41 -9.23 -8.75
N VAL A 3 16.54 -7.94 -8.44
CA VAL A 3 16.08 -7.36 -7.18
C VAL A 3 14.89 -6.47 -7.50
N ILE A 4 13.74 -6.76 -6.92
CA ILE A 4 12.55 -5.91 -7.01
C ILE A 4 12.60 -4.94 -5.83
N LYS A 5 12.58 -3.63 -6.12
CA LYS A 5 12.45 -2.58 -5.11
C LYS A 5 11.06 -1.97 -5.20
N ILE A 6 10.38 -1.87 -4.06
CA ILE A 6 9.08 -1.21 -3.95
C ILE A 6 9.33 0.16 -3.32
N HIS A 7 9.00 1.21 -4.06
CA HIS A 7 9.01 2.57 -3.54
C HIS A 7 7.64 2.86 -2.97
N LEU A 8 7.60 3.28 -1.71
CA LEU A 8 6.40 3.66 -0.99
C LEU A 8 6.49 5.14 -0.63
N GLU A 9 5.39 5.86 -0.79
CA GLU A 9 5.22 7.20 -0.23
C GLU A 9 5.16 7.13 1.30
N HIS A 10 5.38 8.25 1.98
CA HIS A 10 5.44 8.29 3.44
C HIS A 10 4.18 7.68 4.08
N ALA A 11 3.00 8.05 3.60
CA ALA A 11 1.71 7.54 4.07
C ALA A 11 1.49 6.03 3.84
N GLU A 12 2.15 5.46 2.83
CA GLU A 12 2.13 4.02 2.59
C GLU A 12 3.11 3.31 3.54
N ASN A 13 4.32 3.87 3.67
CA ASN A 13 5.36 3.30 4.51
C ASN A 13 4.93 3.26 5.99
N ASP A 14 4.34 4.34 6.49
CA ASP A 14 3.90 4.43 7.89
C ASP A 14 2.87 3.34 8.24
N ALA A 15 1.94 3.04 7.33
CA ALA A 15 0.98 1.95 7.50
C ALA A 15 1.65 0.57 7.52
N VAL A 16 2.65 0.35 6.67
CA VAL A 16 3.42 -0.90 6.64
C VAL A 16 4.27 -1.05 7.90
N LEU A 17 4.95 0.01 8.34
CA LEU A 17 5.76 0.03 9.56
C LEU A 17 4.93 -0.33 10.79
N ARG A 18 3.74 0.26 10.95
CA ARG A 18 2.86 -0.08 12.08
C ARG A 18 2.41 -1.54 12.07
N LEU A 19 2.10 -2.09 10.90
CA LEU A 19 1.75 -3.51 10.80
C LEU A 19 2.95 -4.40 11.16
N ALA A 20 4.15 -4.02 10.71
CA ALA A 20 5.38 -4.74 11.04
C ALA A 20 5.69 -4.69 12.55
N GLU A 21 5.56 -3.52 13.18
CA GLU A 21 5.72 -3.33 14.62
C GLU A 21 4.71 -4.16 15.42
N LEU A 22 3.44 -4.14 15.03
CA LEU A 22 2.38 -4.91 15.67
C LEU A 22 2.67 -6.41 15.64
N LEU A 23 3.23 -6.89 14.53
CA LEU A 23 3.56 -8.31 14.32
C LEU A 23 4.98 -8.67 14.77
N GLN A 24 5.78 -7.71 15.23
CA GLN A 24 7.19 -7.87 15.60
C GLN A 24 8.07 -8.46 14.48
N VAL A 25 7.85 -8.01 13.24
CA VAL A 25 8.59 -8.44 12.04
C VAL A 25 9.20 -7.23 11.32
N GLN A 26 9.98 -7.47 10.26
CA GLN A 26 10.48 -6.39 9.40
C GLN A 26 9.42 -5.97 8.36
N PRO A 27 9.41 -4.71 7.90
CA PRO A 27 8.55 -4.27 6.80
C PRO A 27 8.70 -5.11 5.53
N GLU A 28 9.90 -5.62 5.26
CA GLU A 28 10.18 -6.52 4.15
C GLU A 28 9.42 -7.85 4.26
N ASP A 29 9.23 -8.37 5.48
CA ASP A 29 8.45 -9.59 5.72
C ASP A 29 6.97 -9.37 5.39
N VAL A 30 6.45 -8.18 5.71
CA VAL A 30 5.07 -7.77 5.35
C VAL A 30 4.91 -7.69 3.84
N ALA A 31 5.85 -7.04 3.15
CA ALA A 31 5.84 -6.92 1.69
C ALA A 31 5.95 -8.30 1.01
N PHE A 32 6.82 -9.17 1.53
CA PHE A 32 6.98 -10.53 1.02
C PHE A 32 5.73 -11.37 1.27
N ALA A 33 5.10 -11.26 2.44
CA ALA A 33 3.85 -11.95 2.75
C ALA A 33 2.71 -11.52 1.83
N ALA A 34 2.60 -10.23 1.52
CA ALA A 34 1.63 -9.70 0.56
C ALA A 34 1.87 -10.27 -0.84
N LEU A 35 3.12 -10.27 -1.32
CA LEU A 35 3.49 -10.87 -2.60
C LEU A 35 3.15 -12.37 -2.64
N ASN A 36 3.54 -13.12 -1.61
CA ASN A 36 3.27 -14.56 -1.53
C ASN A 36 1.76 -14.85 -1.58
N ARG A 37 0.96 -14.13 -0.78
CA ARG A 37 -0.50 -14.28 -0.79
C ARG A 37 -1.10 -13.98 -2.16
N LEU A 38 -0.67 -12.91 -2.83
CA LEU A 38 -1.13 -12.57 -4.18
C LEU A 38 -0.78 -13.68 -5.18
N MET A 39 0.46 -14.18 -5.15
CA MET A 39 0.93 -15.22 -6.07
C MET A 39 0.20 -16.55 -5.90
N LEU A 40 -0.21 -16.91 -4.68
CA LEU A 40 -0.99 -18.12 -4.42
C LEU A 40 -2.38 -18.10 -5.06
N VAL A 41 -2.97 -16.92 -5.28
CA VAL A 41 -4.31 -16.76 -5.88
C VAL A 41 -4.27 -16.15 -7.29
N ALA A 42 -3.09 -16.06 -7.91
CA ALA A 42 -2.89 -15.37 -9.18
C ALA A 42 -3.62 -15.99 -10.39
N GLN A 43 -4.18 -17.21 -10.27
CA GLN A 43 -5.00 -17.81 -11.31
C GLN A 43 -6.43 -17.24 -11.35
N ASP A 44 -6.87 -16.56 -10.29
CA ASP A 44 -8.17 -15.88 -10.27
C ASP A 44 -8.12 -14.67 -11.22
N ARG A 45 -9.08 -14.62 -12.17
CA ARG A 45 -9.20 -13.52 -13.13
C ARG A 45 -9.44 -12.18 -12.45
N ASN A 46 -10.13 -12.15 -11.32
CA ASN A 46 -10.34 -10.92 -10.56
C ASN A 46 -9.01 -10.38 -10.01
N VAL A 47 -8.18 -11.26 -9.46
CA VAL A 47 -6.84 -10.90 -8.96
C VAL A 47 -5.94 -10.40 -10.10
N GLN A 48 -5.97 -11.06 -11.26
CA GLN A 48 -5.22 -10.60 -12.44
C GLN A 48 -5.67 -9.19 -12.88
N ASN A 49 -6.99 -8.95 -12.90
CA ASN A 49 -7.54 -7.63 -13.19
C ASN A 49 -7.10 -6.60 -12.15
N ASP A 50 -7.13 -6.94 -10.86
CA ASP A 50 -6.71 -6.06 -9.77
C ASP A 50 -5.25 -5.65 -9.90
N VAL A 51 -4.35 -6.56 -10.31
CA VAL A 51 -2.95 -6.21 -10.57
C VAL A 51 -2.82 -5.16 -11.67
N VAL A 52 -3.57 -5.31 -12.77
CA VAL A 52 -3.57 -4.35 -13.89
C VAL A 52 -4.19 -3.02 -13.49
N LEU A 53 -5.30 -3.05 -12.74
CA LEU A 53 -5.98 -1.86 -12.26
C LEU A 53 -5.13 -1.09 -11.25
N THR A 54 -4.54 -1.79 -10.27
CA THR A 54 -3.62 -1.22 -9.28
C THR A 54 -2.42 -0.57 -9.95
N HIS A 55 -1.84 -1.19 -10.99
CA HIS A 55 -0.75 -0.61 -11.76
C HIS A 55 -1.13 0.75 -12.38
N ARG A 56 -2.36 0.90 -12.87
CA ARG A 56 -2.87 2.16 -13.42
C ARG A 56 -3.14 3.19 -12.32
N TRP A 57 -3.83 2.76 -11.25
CA TRP A 57 -4.30 3.65 -10.19
C TRP A 57 -3.20 4.21 -9.30
N ARG A 58 -2.15 3.42 -9.01
CA ARG A 58 -1.05 3.82 -8.10
C ARG A 58 -0.25 5.04 -8.57
N LYS A 59 -0.39 5.45 -9.83
CA LYS A 59 0.31 6.63 -10.37
C LYS A 59 -0.29 7.93 -9.86
N ASP A 60 -1.61 7.92 -9.64
CA ASP A 60 -2.38 9.13 -9.38
C ASP A 60 -3.06 9.09 -8.00
N ASN A 61 -3.01 7.96 -7.29
CA ASN A 61 -3.73 7.76 -6.03
C ASN A 61 -2.94 6.91 -5.04
N LEU A 62 -3.11 7.19 -3.75
CA LEU A 62 -2.65 6.34 -2.65
C LEU A 62 -3.57 5.11 -2.51
N PRO A 63 -3.03 3.93 -2.16
CA PRO A 63 -3.84 2.75 -1.93
C PRO A 63 -4.70 2.93 -0.67
N LEU A 64 -5.88 2.32 -0.65
CA LEU A 64 -6.87 2.52 0.42
C LEU A 64 -6.35 2.27 1.84
N TRP A 65 -5.35 1.40 2.00
CA TRP A 65 -4.74 1.09 3.30
C TRP A 65 -3.66 2.10 3.74
N ALA A 66 -3.18 2.96 2.84
CA ALA A 66 -2.24 4.03 3.19
C ALA A 66 -2.97 5.10 4.00
N ASP A 67 -2.25 5.76 4.90
CA ASP A 67 -2.88 6.61 5.91
C ASP A 67 -3.75 7.71 5.30
N SER A 68 -3.18 8.53 4.42
CA SER A 68 -3.94 9.62 3.80
C SER A 68 -4.98 9.17 2.75
N ALA A 69 -5.24 7.87 2.59
CA ALA A 69 -6.22 7.35 1.63
C ALA A 69 -7.65 7.61 2.11
N GLY A 70 -8.19 8.76 1.72
CA GLY A 70 -9.52 9.22 2.11
C GLY A 70 -9.55 10.63 2.68
N SER A 71 -8.41 11.31 2.82
CA SER A 71 -8.41 12.76 3.04
C SER A 71 -9.03 13.42 1.82
N VAL A 72 -10.20 14.03 1.99
CA VAL A 72 -10.94 14.80 0.97
C VAL A 72 -10.03 15.87 0.31
N HIS A 73 -8.96 16.27 1.00
CA HIS A 73 -7.95 17.24 0.57
C HIS A 73 -6.88 16.71 -0.39
N ASN A 74 -6.83 15.41 -0.71
CA ASN A 74 -5.99 14.94 -1.82
C ASN A 74 -6.53 15.37 -3.20
N TYR A 75 -7.75 15.92 -3.27
CA TYR A 75 -8.39 16.33 -4.51
C TYR A 75 -8.45 17.85 -4.74
N GLU A 76 -8.23 18.69 -3.72
CA GLU A 76 -8.11 20.15 -3.89
C GLU A 76 -7.12 20.73 -2.87
N GLY A 77 -6.13 21.47 -3.39
CA GLY A 77 -4.89 21.81 -2.70
C GLY A 77 -5.05 22.54 -1.37
N MET A 78 -4.25 22.11 -0.38
CA MET A 78 -3.74 22.89 0.75
C MET A 78 -2.54 22.15 1.37
N SER A 79 -1.73 22.92 2.12
CA SER A 79 -0.42 22.65 2.76
C SER A 79 -0.18 21.25 3.39
N PRO A 80 1.09 20.87 3.65
CA PRO A 80 1.47 19.52 4.09
C PRO A 80 0.89 19.24 5.48
N VAL A 81 -0.25 18.56 5.51
CA VAL A 81 -0.81 17.98 6.73
C VAL A 81 -0.19 16.59 6.88
N GLU A 82 0.22 16.27 8.11
CA GLU A 82 0.72 14.94 8.47
C GLU A 82 -0.26 13.83 8.02
N PRO A 83 0.24 12.68 7.58
CA PRO A 83 -0.61 11.59 7.11
C PRO A 83 -1.54 11.12 8.23
N ALA A 84 -2.84 11.36 8.07
CA ALA A 84 -3.87 10.93 9.02
C ALA A 84 -4.15 9.44 8.83
N LYS A 85 -4.36 8.66 9.90
CA LYS A 85 -4.51 7.20 9.82
C LYS A 85 -5.69 6.76 8.92
N SER A 86 -5.48 5.80 8.01
CA SER A 86 -6.57 5.29 7.16
C SER A 86 -7.47 4.34 7.92
N LYS A 87 -8.77 4.36 7.59
CA LYS A 87 -9.76 3.41 8.14
C LYS A 87 -9.47 1.94 7.82
N TYR A 88 -8.63 1.68 6.83
CA TYR A 88 -8.18 0.34 6.45
C TYR A 88 -6.74 0.04 6.92
N SER A 89 -6.06 1.03 7.49
CA SER A 89 -4.74 0.84 8.07
C SER A 89 -4.88 0.17 9.45
N VAL A 90 -3.94 -0.73 9.76
CA VAL A 90 -3.92 -1.49 11.02
C VAL A 90 -3.38 -0.62 12.14
#